data_AF-A0A5N6REX9-F1
#
_entry.id   AF-A0A5N6REX9-F1
#
_cell.length_a   1.000
_cell.length_b   1.000
_cell.length_c   1.000
_cell.angle_alpha   90.00
_cell.angle_beta   90.00
_cell.angle_gamma   90.00
#
_symmetry.space_group_name_H-M   'P 1'
#
loop_
_entity.id
_entity.type
_entity.pdbx_description
1 polymer ?
#
loop_
_entity_poly.entity_id
_entity_poly.type
_entity_poly.pdbx_seq_one_letter_code
_entity_poly.pdbx_strand_id
1 'polypeptide(L)'
;MKLGLKLLQERAKVGSFWWPYISNLPETYSVPIFFPGEDIKNLQYAPLLHQVNKRCRFLLEFEQDVRHALQNLKPDDHPFGGQNVEASSLGWAMSAVSSRAFRLHGKKLPYGSHSDVPMILPLIDMCNHSFNPNSRIVQEQDAGILVKVVAETVIKQNESLVLNYGCLNNDLFLLDYGFVMPSNPYDNIELKYDSALLDAASMAAGVSSPNFSAPAPWQQKFLSQLNLDGEAPLLKVSLGGQELVEGRLLAALRVLLASDMETVHKHDLNTLKSLSAEAPLGIANEVAAFRTVIALCVIALGHFPTKLMDDESVLKEGVSGSTELAVQFRMQKKSVIIDVMRDLTRRVKLLSSKEAATVKF
;
A
#
# COMPACT_ATOMS: atom_id res chain seq x y z
N MET A 1 -14.67 -6.86 9.26
CA MET A 1 -15.87 -7.73 9.16
C MET A 1 -17.06 -7.32 10.02
N LYS A 2 -16.93 -6.85 11.28
CA LYS A 2 -18.08 -6.52 12.14
C LYS A 2 -19.14 -5.61 11.47
N LEU A 3 -18.72 -4.47 10.88
CA LEU A 3 -19.65 -3.58 10.16
C LEU A 3 -20.23 -4.24 8.90
N GLY A 4 -19.47 -5.10 8.23
CA GLY A 4 -19.93 -5.86 7.06
C GLY A 4 -21.03 -6.86 7.42
N LEU A 5 -20.90 -7.57 8.53
CA LEU A 5 -21.97 -8.44 9.04
C LEU A 5 -23.24 -7.64 9.39
N LYS A 6 -23.08 -6.44 9.96
CA LYS A 6 -24.22 -5.55 10.23
C LYS A 6 -24.90 -5.11 8.92
N LEU A 7 -24.11 -4.78 7.90
CA LEU A 7 -24.62 -4.46 6.57
C LEU A 7 -25.41 -5.63 5.95
N LEU A 8 -24.89 -6.86 6.04
CA LEU A 8 -25.60 -8.05 5.58
C LEU A 8 -26.89 -8.31 6.35
N GLN A 9 -26.88 -8.13 7.67
CA GLN A 9 -28.07 -8.24 8.50
C GLN A 9 -29.16 -7.24 8.06
N GLU A 10 -28.80 -5.97 7.87
CA GLU A 10 -29.76 -4.96 7.41
C GLU A 10 -30.24 -5.21 5.99
N ARG A 11 -29.37 -5.73 5.11
CA ARG A 11 -29.74 -6.12 3.74
C ARG A 11 -30.73 -7.28 3.71
N ALA A 12 -30.62 -8.23 4.64
CA ALA A 12 -31.53 -9.38 4.74
C ALA A 12 -32.88 -9.04 5.42
N LYS A 13 -32.94 -7.90 6.13
CA LYS A 13 -34.11 -7.52 6.92
C LYS A 13 -35.19 -6.86 6.06
N VAL A 14 -36.37 -7.49 5.99
CA VAL A 14 -37.57 -6.91 5.38
C VAL A 14 -37.94 -5.60 6.09
N GLY A 15 -38.13 -4.53 5.31
CA GLY A 15 -38.44 -3.21 5.85
C GLY A 15 -37.29 -2.58 6.64
N SER A 16 -36.03 -2.91 6.34
CA SER A 16 -34.88 -2.23 6.96
C SER A 16 -34.95 -0.72 6.72
N PHE A 17 -34.73 0.05 7.79
CA PHE A 17 -34.56 1.49 7.74
C PHE A 17 -33.45 1.91 6.76
N TRP A 18 -32.40 1.09 6.64
CA TRP A 18 -31.26 1.38 5.77
C TRP A 18 -31.45 0.92 4.33
N TRP A 19 -32.58 0.29 4.00
CA TRP A 19 -32.82 -0.22 2.64
C TRP A 19 -32.64 0.84 1.55
N PRO A 20 -33.12 2.10 1.69
CA PRO A 20 -32.91 3.12 0.65
C PRO A 20 -31.44 3.42 0.37
N TYR A 21 -30.56 3.28 1.38
CA TYR A 21 -29.12 3.40 1.17
C TYR A 21 -28.54 2.12 0.58
N ILE A 22 -28.87 0.96 1.16
CA ILE A 22 -28.35 -0.35 0.74
C ILE A 22 -28.70 -0.65 -0.73
N SER A 23 -29.89 -0.27 -1.19
CA SER A 23 -30.32 -0.45 -2.58
C SER A 23 -29.59 0.45 -3.58
N ASN A 24 -28.88 1.48 -3.11
CA ASN A 24 -28.02 2.35 -3.93
C ASN A 24 -26.54 1.96 -3.88
N LEU A 25 -26.18 0.94 -3.09
CA LEU A 25 -24.82 0.41 -3.11
C LEU A 25 -24.54 -0.35 -4.41
N PRO A 26 -23.28 -0.37 -4.87
CA PRO A 26 -22.90 -1.22 -6.00
C PRO A 26 -23.27 -2.69 -5.78
N GLU A 27 -23.85 -3.30 -6.81
CA GLU A 27 -24.13 -4.74 -6.81
C GLU A 27 -22.83 -5.56 -6.81
N THR A 28 -21.81 -5.07 -7.52
CA THR A 28 -20.47 -5.65 -7.61
C THR A 28 -19.41 -4.58 -7.37
N TYR A 29 -18.20 -5.03 -7.00
CA TYR A 29 -17.04 -4.17 -6.77
C TYR A 29 -15.87 -4.63 -7.63
N SER A 30 -15.02 -3.68 -8.02
CA SER A 30 -13.85 -3.93 -8.86
C SER A 30 -12.59 -4.29 -8.07
N VAL A 31 -12.75 -4.90 -6.89
CA VAL A 31 -11.60 -5.36 -6.08
C VAL A 31 -11.13 -6.75 -6.56
N PRO A 32 -9.84 -7.09 -6.45
CA PRO A 32 -9.27 -8.30 -7.04
C PRO A 32 -9.88 -9.64 -6.59
N ILE A 33 -10.54 -9.71 -5.42
CA ILE A 33 -11.21 -10.94 -4.97
C ILE A 33 -12.39 -11.34 -5.86
N PHE A 34 -12.88 -10.42 -6.70
CA PHE A 34 -13.93 -10.67 -7.70
C PHE A 34 -13.39 -10.82 -9.12
N PHE A 35 -12.07 -10.74 -9.31
CA PHE A 35 -11.49 -10.87 -10.63
C PHE A 35 -11.55 -12.32 -11.11
N PRO A 36 -11.75 -12.54 -12.42
CA PRO A 36 -11.47 -13.83 -13.04
C PRO A 36 -10.04 -14.29 -12.75
N GLY A 37 -9.81 -15.60 -12.68
CA GLY A 37 -8.49 -16.16 -12.35
C GLY A 37 -7.38 -15.73 -13.32
N GLU A 38 -7.71 -15.46 -14.58
CA GLU A 38 -6.79 -14.90 -15.58
C GLU A 38 -6.40 -13.44 -15.27
N ASP A 39 -7.35 -12.63 -14.82
CA ASP A 39 -7.09 -11.23 -14.45
C ASP A 39 -6.32 -11.11 -13.14
N ILE A 40 -6.53 -12.03 -12.21
CA ILE A 40 -5.66 -12.14 -11.03
C ILE A 40 -4.22 -12.39 -11.48
N LYS A 41 -3.97 -13.32 -12.41
CA LYS A 41 -2.62 -13.56 -12.94
C LYS A 41 -2.08 -12.33 -13.69
N ASN A 42 -2.93 -11.56 -14.35
CA ASN A 42 -2.56 -10.33 -15.04
C ASN A 42 -2.07 -9.21 -14.12
N LEU A 43 -2.28 -9.28 -12.81
CA LEU A 43 -1.69 -8.31 -11.86
C LEU A 43 -0.16 -8.40 -11.81
N GLN A 44 0.42 -9.57 -12.10
CA GLN A 44 1.87 -9.80 -12.24
C GLN A 44 2.73 -9.26 -11.07
N TYR A 45 2.16 -9.13 -9.88
CA TYR A 45 2.83 -8.52 -8.73
C TYR A 45 2.61 -9.35 -7.46
N ALA A 46 3.64 -10.11 -7.08
CA ALA A 46 3.56 -11.10 -6.02
C ALA A 46 3.05 -10.58 -4.66
N PRO A 47 3.46 -9.38 -4.17
CA PRO A 47 2.95 -8.85 -2.91
C PRO A 47 1.43 -8.67 -2.90
N LEU A 48 0.86 -8.10 -3.98
CA LEU A 48 -0.59 -7.94 -4.11
C LEU A 48 -1.29 -9.32 -4.21
N LEU A 49 -0.77 -10.23 -5.04
CA LEU A 49 -1.33 -11.58 -5.20
C LEU A 49 -1.40 -12.33 -3.86
N HIS A 50 -0.37 -12.19 -3.02
CA HIS A 50 -0.37 -12.75 -1.68
C HIS A 50 -1.52 -12.20 -0.83
N GLN A 51 -1.77 -10.89 -0.85
CA GLN A 51 -2.89 -10.28 -0.12
C GLN A 51 -4.25 -10.74 -0.64
N VAL A 52 -4.43 -10.85 -1.97
CA VAL A 52 -5.67 -11.37 -2.57
C VAL A 52 -5.94 -12.79 -2.09
N ASN A 53 -4.95 -13.68 -2.18
CA ASN A 53 -5.07 -15.06 -1.73
C ASN A 53 -5.37 -15.16 -0.23
N LYS A 54 -4.75 -14.30 0.58
CA LYS A 54 -5.01 -14.23 2.03
C LYS A 54 -6.45 -13.81 2.32
N ARG A 55 -7.00 -12.83 1.59
CA ARG A 55 -8.40 -12.38 1.72
C ARG A 55 -9.38 -13.47 1.30
N CYS A 56 -9.15 -14.11 0.16
CA CYS A 56 -10.00 -15.21 -0.30
C CYS A 56 -10.05 -16.36 0.72
N ARG A 57 -8.87 -16.76 1.24
CA ARG A 57 -8.79 -17.80 2.28
C ARG A 57 -9.54 -17.40 3.55
N PHE A 58 -9.30 -16.18 4.04
CA PHE A 58 -10.01 -15.65 5.20
C PHE A 58 -11.53 -15.67 5.01
N LEU A 59 -12.05 -15.29 3.84
CA LEU A 59 -13.49 -15.29 3.57
C LEU A 59 -14.08 -16.70 3.57
N LEU A 60 -13.36 -17.69 3.02
CA LEU A 60 -13.78 -19.09 3.01
C LEU A 60 -13.77 -19.72 4.41
N GLU A 61 -12.74 -19.43 5.21
CA GLU A 61 -12.66 -19.88 6.60
C GLU A 61 -13.76 -19.20 7.44
N PHE A 62 -13.94 -17.89 7.28
CA PHE A 62 -14.94 -17.13 8.03
C PHE A 62 -16.38 -17.51 7.66
N GLU A 63 -16.64 -17.93 6.42
CA GLU A 63 -17.93 -18.53 6.04
C GLU A 63 -18.26 -19.76 6.90
N GLN A 64 -17.27 -20.62 7.15
CA GLN A 64 -17.47 -21.82 7.97
C GLN A 64 -17.77 -21.44 9.43
N ASP A 65 -17.04 -20.47 9.97
CA ASP A 65 -17.29 -19.94 11.33
C ASP A 65 -18.70 -19.37 11.46
N VAL A 66 -19.14 -18.58 10.48
CA VAL A 66 -20.49 -18.01 10.43
C VAL A 66 -21.52 -19.12 10.33
N ARG A 67 -21.34 -20.10 9.44
CA ARG A 67 -22.27 -21.24 9.30
C ARG A 67 -22.38 -22.01 10.61
N HIS A 68 -21.27 -22.29 11.28
CA HIS A 68 -21.27 -23.02 12.55
C HIS A 68 -21.98 -22.24 13.66
N ALA A 69 -21.79 -20.93 13.73
CA ALA A 69 -22.48 -20.07 14.69
C ALA A 69 -24.00 -20.00 14.47
N LEU A 70 -24.45 -20.17 13.22
CA LEU A 70 -25.87 -20.05 12.84
C LEU A 70 -26.63 -21.39 12.85
N GLN A 71 -25.94 -22.53 12.79
CA GLN A 71 -26.54 -23.86 12.52
C GLN A 71 -27.69 -24.28 13.44
N ASN A 72 -27.72 -23.80 14.69
CA ASN A 72 -28.71 -24.19 15.70
C ASN A 72 -29.67 -23.05 16.10
N LEU A 73 -29.64 -21.93 15.37
CA LEU A 73 -30.54 -20.81 15.65
C LEU A 73 -31.92 -21.06 15.04
N LYS A 74 -32.97 -20.70 15.78
CA LYS A 74 -34.33 -20.70 15.26
C LYS A 74 -34.46 -19.60 14.19
N PRO A 75 -35.39 -19.73 13.22
CA PRO A 75 -35.60 -18.72 12.19
C PRO A 75 -35.79 -17.29 12.73
N ASP A 76 -36.54 -17.13 13.83
CA ASP A 76 -36.81 -15.84 14.46
C ASP A 76 -35.56 -15.22 15.13
N ASP A 77 -34.61 -16.07 15.55
CA ASP A 77 -33.35 -15.66 16.15
C ASP A 77 -32.23 -15.53 15.10
N HIS A 78 -32.49 -15.91 13.84
CA HIS A 78 -31.47 -15.92 12.79
C HIS A 78 -31.20 -14.49 12.29
N PRO A 79 -29.98 -13.94 12.48
CA PRO A 79 -29.69 -12.54 12.19
C PRO A 79 -29.82 -12.14 10.72
N PHE A 80 -29.84 -13.13 9.82
CA PHE A 80 -30.03 -12.96 8.37
C PHE A 80 -31.36 -13.53 7.86
N GLY A 81 -32.36 -13.74 8.74
CA GLY A 81 -33.69 -14.22 8.34
C GLY A 81 -33.68 -15.59 7.65
N GLY A 82 -32.87 -16.53 8.13
CA GLY A 82 -32.69 -17.85 7.55
C GLY A 82 -31.84 -17.93 6.28
N GLN A 83 -31.33 -16.80 5.76
CA GLN A 83 -30.49 -16.80 4.55
C GLN A 83 -29.07 -17.32 4.85
N ASN A 84 -28.53 -18.10 3.92
CA ASN A 84 -27.14 -18.54 3.97
C ASN A 84 -26.19 -17.36 3.73
N VAL A 85 -25.15 -17.25 4.55
CA VAL A 85 -24.09 -16.28 4.37
C VAL A 85 -22.88 -16.98 3.75
N GLU A 86 -22.71 -16.80 2.45
CA GLU A 86 -21.60 -17.37 1.67
C GLU A 86 -20.39 -16.42 1.62
N ALA A 87 -19.22 -16.95 1.26
CA ALA A 87 -18.01 -16.15 1.04
C ALA A 87 -18.20 -15.02 0.02
N SER A 88 -19.07 -15.20 -0.98
CA SER A 88 -19.46 -14.17 -1.95
C SER A 88 -20.14 -12.97 -1.28
N SER A 89 -21.09 -13.23 -0.38
CA SER A 89 -21.81 -12.22 0.40
C SER A 89 -20.89 -11.51 1.40
N LEU A 90 -20.01 -12.29 2.07
CA LEU A 90 -19.00 -11.75 2.96
C LEU A 90 -18.00 -10.86 2.21
N GLY A 91 -17.56 -11.28 1.02
CA GLY A 91 -16.70 -10.50 0.14
C GLY A 91 -17.36 -9.20 -0.29
N TRP A 92 -18.64 -9.25 -0.69
CA TRP A 92 -19.40 -8.05 -1.06
C TRP A 92 -19.49 -7.07 0.11
N ALA A 93 -19.84 -7.56 1.30
CA ALA A 93 -19.94 -6.73 2.50
C ALA A 93 -18.60 -6.17 2.96
N MET A 94 -17.52 -6.96 2.84
CA MET A 94 -16.15 -6.50 3.12
C MET A 94 -15.77 -5.36 2.18
N SER A 95 -16.05 -5.52 0.89
CA SER A 95 -15.72 -4.54 -0.15
C SER A 95 -16.54 -3.26 -0.02
N ALA A 96 -17.84 -3.39 0.30
CA ALA A 96 -18.71 -2.25 0.59
C ALA A 96 -18.19 -1.45 1.78
N VAL A 97 -17.75 -2.13 2.84
CA VAL A 97 -17.23 -1.45 4.04
C VAL A 97 -15.84 -0.86 3.80
N SER A 98 -14.92 -1.59 3.16
CA SER A 98 -13.56 -1.10 2.95
C SER A 98 -13.51 0.12 2.04
N SER A 99 -14.39 0.17 1.03
CA SER A 99 -14.42 1.26 0.05
C SER A 99 -15.17 2.50 0.52
N ARG A 100 -16.04 2.40 1.53
CA ARG A 100 -17.01 3.47 1.89
C ARG A 100 -17.03 3.87 3.36
N ALA A 101 -16.38 3.12 4.25
CA ALA A 101 -16.39 3.44 5.66
C ALA A 101 -15.34 4.50 6.03
N PHE A 102 -15.77 5.49 6.79
CA PHE A 102 -14.93 6.52 7.39
C PHE A 102 -14.59 6.16 8.83
N ARG A 103 -13.37 6.50 9.28
CA ARG A 103 -13.02 6.44 10.71
C ARG A 103 -13.41 7.75 11.37
N LEU A 104 -14.44 7.69 12.22
CA LEU A 104 -14.97 8.85 12.94
C LEU A 104 -14.91 8.63 14.45
N HIS A 105 -14.96 9.72 15.19
CA HIS A 105 -15.01 9.67 16.64
C HIS A 105 -16.37 9.11 17.10
N GLY A 106 -16.30 8.03 17.85
CA GLY A 106 -17.44 7.39 18.49
C GLY A 106 -17.75 8.00 19.86
N LYS A 107 -18.17 7.15 20.80
CA LYS A 107 -18.51 7.58 22.16
C LYS A 107 -17.28 8.17 22.86
N LYS A 108 -17.53 9.21 23.65
CA LYS A 108 -16.54 9.77 24.57
C LYS A 108 -16.21 8.71 25.63
N LEU A 109 -14.94 8.38 25.76
CA LEU A 109 -14.39 7.46 26.75
C LEU A 109 -14.16 8.22 28.07
N PRO A 110 -14.01 7.49 29.21
CA PRO A 110 -13.48 8.08 30.43
C PRO A 110 -12.15 8.80 30.12
N TYR A 111 -11.90 9.95 30.74
CA TYR A 111 -10.73 10.83 30.49
C TYR A 111 -10.78 11.69 29.22
N GLY A 112 -11.90 11.72 28.50
CA GLY A 112 -12.15 12.73 27.46
C GLY A 112 -11.62 12.39 26.06
N SER A 113 -11.02 11.21 25.87
CA SER A 113 -10.71 10.68 24.53
C SER A 113 -11.98 10.11 23.86
N HIS A 114 -11.93 9.89 22.55
CA HIS A 114 -12.99 9.23 21.79
C HIS A 114 -12.48 7.92 21.19
N SER A 115 -13.33 6.90 21.08
CA SER A 115 -12.97 5.69 20.34
C SER A 115 -13.16 5.91 18.85
N ASP A 116 -12.18 5.60 18.01
CA ASP A 116 -12.39 5.62 16.55
C ASP A 116 -13.26 4.44 16.12
N VAL A 117 -14.34 4.74 15.39
CA VAL A 117 -15.31 3.75 14.94
C VAL A 117 -15.47 3.86 13.43
N PRO A 118 -15.37 2.75 12.68
CA PRO A 118 -15.69 2.74 11.27
C PRO A 118 -17.20 2.95 11.08
N MET A 119 -17.59 3.94 10.27
CA MET A 119 -18.98 4.27 9.95
C MET A 119 -19.14 4.43 8.44
N ILE A 120 -20.20 3.86 7.90
CA ILE A 120 -20.67 4.18 6.56
C ILE A 120 -21.57 5.41 6.67
N LEU A 121 -21.33 6.41 5.82
CA LEU A 121 -22.06 7.67 5.82
C LEU A 121 -22.84 7.79 4.51
N PRO A 122 -24.12 7.38 4.47
CA PRO A 122 -24.93 7.51 3.27
C PRO A 122 -24.88 8.92 2.69
N LEU A 123 -24.86 9.01 1.36
CA LEU A 123 -24.68 10.23 0.55
C LEU A 123 -23.25 10.79 0.56
N ILE A 124 -22.59 10.87 1.73
CA ILE A 124 -21.20 11.35 1.84
C ILE A 124 -20.21 10.37 1.19
N ASP A 125 -20.48 9.07 1.32
CA ASP A 125 -19.65 8.00 0.76
C ASP A 125 -19.75 7.85 -0.78
N MET A 126 -20.53 8.71 -1.44
CA MET A 126 -20.62 8.79 -2.90
C MET A 126 -19.57 9.73 -3.51
N CYS A 127 -18.87 10.52 -2.69
CA CYS A 127 -17.88 11.48 -3.13
C CYS A 127 -16.56 10.79 -3.47
N ASN A 128 -16.09 10.89 -4.72
CA ASN A 128 -14.88 10.22 -5.20
C ASN A 128 -13.58 10.77 -4.59
N HIS A 129 -12.50 10.00 -4.76
CA HIS A 129 -11.15 10.35 -4.32
C HIS A 129 -10.48 11.44 -5.18
N SER A 130 -9.74 12.34 -4.53
CA SER A 130 -8.71 13.20 -5.12
C SER A 130 -7.62 13.49 -4.08
N PHE A 131 -6.35 13.53 -4.51
CA PHE A 131 -5.26 14.05 -3.69
C PHE A 131 -5.31 15.58 -3.51
N ASN A 132 -6.03 16.28 -4.39
CA ASN A 132 -6.33 17.70 -4.31
C ASN A 132 -7.85 17.84 -4.11
N PRO A 133 -8.38 17.54 -2.91
CA PRO A 133 -9.81 17.58 -2.69
C PRO A 133 -10.33 19.03 -2.73
N ASN A 134 -11.59 19.20 -3.13
CA ASN A 134 -12.30 20.49 -3.05
C ASN A 134 -13.23 20.54 -1.83
N SER A 135 -13.26 19.48 -1.02
CA SER A 135 -14.09 19.37 0.17
C SER A 135 -13.46 18.46 1.23
N ARG A 136 -13.89 18.62 2.48
CA ARG A 136 -13.48 17.77 3.61
C ARG A 136 -14.65 17.37 4.49
N ILE A 137 -14.46 16.28 5.22
CA ILE A 137 -15.40 15.82 6.25
C ILE A 137 -15.08 16.51 7.59
N VAL A 138 -16.12 16.97 8.26
CA VAL A 138 -16.05 17.59 9.59
C VAL A 138 -17.05 16.90 10.50
N GLN A 139 -16.60 16.49 11.69
CA GLN A 139 -17.46 15.95 12.72
C GLN A 139 -17.60 16.97 13.85
N GLU A 140 -18.83 17.42 14.11
CA GLU A 140 -19.11 18.32 15.24
C GLU A 140 -19.29 17.51 16.54
N GLN A 141 -18.83 18.08 17.65
CA GLN A 141 -18.72 17.37 18.93
C GLN A 141 -19.81 17.75 19.94
N ASP A 142 -20.51 18.87 19.74
CA ASP A 142 -21.33 19.49 20.80
C ASP A 142 -22.83 19.12 20.78
N ALA A 143 -23.37 18.50 19.72
CA ALA A 143 -24.81 18.28 19.56
C ALA A 143 -25.20 16.90 18.96
N GLY A 144 -24.46 15.85 19.29
CA GLY A 144 -24.59 14.52 18.69
C GLY A 144 -23.61 14.30 17.53
N ILE A 145 -23.64 13.11 16.92
CA ILE A 145 -22.77 12.81 15.77
C ILE A 145 -23.36 13.51 14.53
N LEU A 146 -22.98 14.77 14.34
CA LEU A 146 -23.26 15.49 13.09
C LEU A 146 -22.00 15.49 12.24
N VAL A 147 -22.10 14.88 11.06
CA VAL A 147 -21.02 14.81 10.09
C VAL A 147 -21.39 15.68 8.90
N LYS A 148 -20.49 16.61 8.55
CA LYS A 148 -20.67 17.60 7.49
C LYS A 148 -19.62 17.39 6.41
N VAL A 149 -20.00 17.63 5.17
CA VAL A 149 -19.07 17.85 4.07
C VAL A 149 -18.98 19.35 3.85
N VAL A 150 -17.78 19.90 3.99
CA VAL A 150 -17.52 21.33 3.88
C VAL A 150 -16.64 21.56 2.67
N ALA A 151 -17.09 22.40 1.74
CA ALA A 151 -16.29 22.82 0.60
C ALA A 151 -15.09 23.65 1.10
N GLU A 152 -13.90 23.34 0.59
CA GLU A 152 -12.67 24.08 0.88
C GLU A 152 -12.35 25.10 -0.21
N THR A 153 -12.95 24.94 -1.39
CA THR A 153 -12.84 25.84 -2.53
C THR A 153 -14.21 26.09 -3.16
N VAL A 154 -14.29 27.04 -4.08
CA VAL A 154 -15.51 27.27 -4.86
C VAL A 154 -15.70 26.10 -5.83
N ILE A 155 -16.77 25.33 -5.64
CA ILE A 155 -17.17 24.22 -6.51
C ILE A 155 -18.20 24.73 -7.52
N LYS A 156 -17.90 24.67 -8.81
CA LYS A 156 -18.82 25.16 -9.86
C LYS A 156 -19.98 24.21 -10.08
N GLN A 157 -21.06 24.71 -10.68
CA GLN A 157 -22.15 23.86 -11.14
C GLN A 157 -21.60 22.77 -12.08
N ASN A 158 -22.04 21.52 -11.89
CA ASN A 158 -21.59 20.33 -12.61
C ASN A 158 -20.15 19.87 -12.33
N GLU A 159 -19.42 20.53 -11.43
CA GLU A 159 -18.12 20.04 -10.95
C GLU A 159 -18.34 18.96 -9.88
N SER A 160 -17.57 17.87 -9.95
CA SER A 160 -17.67 16.80 -8.97
C SER A 160 -17.13 17.25 -7.61
N LEU A 161 -17.90 16.98 -6.56
CA LEU A 161 -17.41 17.07 -5.19
C LEU A 161 -16.53 15.85 -4.91
N VAL A 162 -15.28 16.10 -4.51
CA VAL A 162 -14.27 15.08 -4.23
C VAL A 162 -13.67 15.22 -2.84
N LEU A 163 -13.34 14.09 -2.24
CA LEU A 163 -12.72 13.95 -0.93
C LEU A 163 -11.33 13.33 -1.08
N ASN A 164 -10.49 13.47 -0.05
CA ASN A 164 -9.26 12.69 0.03
C ASN A 164 -9.47 11.47 0.93
N TYR A 165 -9.42 10.27 0.35
CA TYR A 165 -9.54 9.00 1.07
C TYR A 165 -8.30 8.64 1.90
N GLY A 166 -7.22 9.41 1.75
CA GLY A 166 -5.94 9.20 2.39
C GLY A 166 -4.80 9.10 1.37
N CYS A 167 -3.58 9.25 1.88
CA CYS A 167 -2.34 9.14 1.11
C CYS A 167 -1.93 7.67 0.93
N LEU A 168 -2.73 6.90 0.20
CA LEU A 168 -2.58 5.46 0.03
C LEU A 168 -1.83 5.10 -1.26
N ASN A 169 -1.13 3.96 -1.26
CA ASN A 169 -0.53 3.39 -2.47
C ASN A 169 -1.58 2.66 -3.33
N ASN A 170 -1.20 2.28 -4.56
CA ASN A 170 -2.13 1.59 -5.45
C ASN A 170 -2.45 0.15 -5.00
N ASP A 171 -1.66 -0.45 -4.12
CA ASP A 171 -1.99 -1.76 -3.53
C ASP A 171 -3.28 -1.63 -2.71
N LEU A 172 -3.32 -0.63 -1.83
CA LEU A 172 -4.48 -0.37 -0.98
C LEU A 172 -5.68 0.16 -1.77
N PHE A 173 -5.47 1.07 -2.72
CA PHE A 173 -6.59 1.53 -3.56
C PHE A 173 -7.23 0.38 -4.35
N LEU A 174 -6.43 -0.51 -4.94
CA LEU A 174 -6.99 -1.61 -5.70
C LEU A 174 -7.63 -2.65 -4.76
N LEU A 175 -6.98 -3.00 -3.65
CA LEU A 175 -7.50 -4.00 -2.70
C LEU A 175 -8.77 -3.57 -1.98
N ASP A 176 -8.83 -2.32 -1.55
CA ASP A 176 -9.88 -1.83 -0.63
C ASP A 176 -10.95 -0.99 -1.32
N TYR A 177 -10.60 -0.32 -2.43
CA TYR A 177 -11.50 0.60 -3.14
C TYR A 177 -11.80 0.19 -4.58
N GLY A 178 -11.02 -0.72 -5.18
CA GLY A 178 -11.27 -1.25 -6.52
C GLY A 178 -10.88 -0.32 -7.66
N PHE A 179 -9.89 0.56 -7.46
CA PHE A 179 -9.34 1.40 -8.53
C PHE A 179 -7.82 1.56 -8.43
N VAL A 180 -7.21 2.03 -9.51
CA VAL A 180 -5.78 2.34 -9.60
C VAL A 180 -5.64 3.83 -9.88
N MET A 181 -4.82 4.54 -9.09
CA MET A 181 -4.53 5.96 -9.34
C MET A 181 -3.34 6.10 -10.29
N PRO A 182 -3.52 6.73 -11.47
CA PRO A 182 -2.42 7.08 -12.34
C PRO A 182 -1.51 8.11 -11.66
N SER A 183 -0.20 7.95 -11.80
CA SER A 183 0.80 8.90 -11.28
C SER A 183 0.62 9.19 -9.78
N ASN A 184 0.27 8.16 -9.00
CA ASN A 184 0.04 8.27 -7.57
C ASN A 184 1.36 8.57 -6.83
N PRO A 185 1.49 9.74 -6.16
CA PRO A 185 2.73 10.12 -5.48
C PRO A 185 3.03 9.29 -4.22
N TYR A 186 2.05 8.53 -3.75
CA TYR A 186 2.18 7.64 -2.60
C TYR A 186 2.37 6.18 -3.02
N ASP A 187 2.43 5.89 -4.33
CA ASP A 187 2.62 4.54 -4.80
C ASP A 187 4.06 4.06 -4.64
N ASN A 188 4.20 2.82 -4.22
CA ASN A 188 5.48 2.20 -3.92
C ASN A 188 5.49 0.74 -4.37
N ILE A 189 6.67 0.15 -4.40
CA ILE A 189 6.83 -1.29 -4.51
C ILE A 189 7.38 -1.87 -3.21
N GLU A 190 6.75 -2.93 -2.74
CA GLU A 190 7.27 -3.81 -1.68
C GLU A 190 8.35 -4.74 -2.26
N LEU A 191 9.47 -4.81 -1.55
CA LEU A 191 10.56 -5.77 -1.72
C LEU A 191 10.78 -6.52 -0.40
N LYS A 192 11.37 -7.70 -0.50
CA LYS A 192 11.90 -8.42 0.66
C LYS A 192 13.37 -8.06 0.82
N TYR A 193 13.75 -7.59 1.99
CA TYR A 193 15.13 -7.52 2.44
C TYR A 193 15.69 -8.94 2.52
N ASP A 194 16.64 -9.24 1.64
CA ASP A 194 17.22 -10.56 1.48
C ASP A 194 18.70 -10.40 1.15
N SER A 195 19.56 -10.88 2.04
CA SER A 195 21.00 -10.61 1.97
C SER A 195 21.65 -11.17 0.71
N ALA A 196 21.23 -12.35 0.26
CA ALA A 196 21.75 -12.97 -0.95
C ALA A 196 21.34 -12.19 -2.20
N LEU A 197 20.12 -11.66 -2.22
CA LEU A 197 19.67 -10.77 -3.29
C LEU A 197 20.45 -9.46 -3.31
N LEU A 198 20.76 -8.89 -2.14
CA LEU A 198 21.59 -7.69 -2.02
C LEU A 198 23.01 -7.92 -2.52
N ASP A 199 23.63 -9.05 -2.17
CA ASP A 199 24.94 -9.43 -2.69
C ASP A 199 24.92 -9.55 -4.23
N ALA A 200 23.93 -10.27 -4.78
CA ALA A 200 23.78 -10.43 -6.22
C ALA A 200 23.59 -9.08 -6.95
N ALA A 201 22.74 -8.21 -6.41
CA ALA A 201 22.50 -6.88 -6.95
C ALA A 201 23.76 -6.00 -6.89
N SER A 202 24.47 -6.02 -5.78
CA SER A 202 25.67 -5.21 -5.57
C SER A 202 26.83 -5.67 -6.44
N MET A 203 27.02 -6.99 -6.60
CA MET A 203 27.98 -7.55 -7.55
C MET A 203 27.65 -7.17 -8.99
N ALA A 204 26.38 -7.28 -9.41
CA ALA A 204 25.95 -6.87 -10.75
C ALA A 204 26.14 -5.36 -11.00
N ALA A 205 26.08 -4.55 -9.94
CA ALA A 205 26.37 -3.12 -9.96
C ALA A 205 27.88 -2.77 -9.97
N GLY A 206 28.77 -3.77 -9.90
CA GLY A 206 30.22 -3.57 -9.85
C GLY A 206 30.74 -2.98 -8.54
N VAL A 207 29.99 -3.16 -7.43
CA VAL A 207 30.45 -2.79 -6.10
C VAL A 207 31.46 -3.83 -5.62
N SER A 208 32.63 -3.38 -5.15
CA SER A 208 33.70 -4.28 -4.69
C SER A 208 33.40 -4.85 -3.31
N SER A 209 33.58 -6.16 -3.17
CA SER A 209 33.48 -6.92 -1.90
C SER A 209 32.19 -6.68 -1.09
N PRO A 210 30.98 -6.81 -1.69
CA PRO A 210 29.76 -6.82 -0.91
C PRO A 210 29.75 -8.05 0.00
N ASN A 211 29.42 -7.86 1.28
CA ASN A 211 29.24 -8.97 2.20
C ASN A 211 27.96 -8.78 3.02
N PHE A 212 26.84 -8.61 2.32
CA PHE A 212 25.52 -8.47 2.93
C PHE A 212 25.09 -9.76 3.63
N SER A 213 25.53 -10.93 3.14
CA SER A 213 25.19 -12.25 3.72
C SER A 213 26.04 -12.68 4.90
N ALA A 214 27.21 -12.07 5.13
CA ALA A 214 28.00 -12.30 6.35
C ALA A 214 28.44 -10.96 6.98
N PRO A 215 27.48 -10.16 7.50
CA PRO A 215 27.77 -8.89 8.14
C PRO A 215 28.61 -9.08 9.40
N ALA A 216 29.52 -8.13 9.66
CA ALA A 216 30.31 -8.11 10.89
C ALA A 216 29.41 -7.98 12.13
N PRO A 217 29.84 -8.44 13.31
CA PRO A 217 29.01 -8.37 14.53
C PRO A 217 28.50 -6.98 14.89
N TRP A 218 29.27 -5.93 14.58
CA TRP A 218 28.84 -4.55 14.81
C TRP A 218 27.78 -4.09 13.79
N GLN A 219 27.86 -4.54 12.52
CA GLN A 219 26.85 -4.26 11.51
C GLN A 219 25.53 -4.98 11.82
N GLN A 220 25.59 -6.21 12.33
CA GLN A 220 24.42 -6.96 12.80
C GLN A 220 23.63 -6.18 13.86
N LYS A 221 24.32 -5.58 14.84
CA LYS A 221 23.67 -4.73 15.85
C LYS A 221 22.89 -3.57 15.23
N PHE A 222 23.40 -2.94 14.17
CA PHE A 222 22.67 -1.91 13.43
C PHE A 222 21.46 -2.49 12.69
N LEU A 223 21.59 -3.67 12.08
CA LEU A 223 20.45 -4.33 11.42
C LEU A 223 19.34 -4.68 12.41
N SER A 224 19.67 -5.13 13.63
CA SER A 224 18.68 -5.35 14.69
C SER A 224 18.01 -4.03 15.11
N GLN A 225 18.74 -2.93 15.23
CA GLN A 225 18.17 -1.59 15.50
C GLN A 225 17.25 -1.11 14.37
N LEU A 226 17.53 -1.52 13.13
CA LEU A 226 16.68 -1.29 11.96
C LEU A 226 15.51 -2.28 11.86
N ASN A 227 15.40 -3.25 12.77
CA ASN A 227 14.41 -4.33 12.71
C ASN A 227 14.48 -5.13 11.39
N LEU A 228 15.70 -5.29 10.85
CA LEU A 228 16.00 -6.10 9.66
C LEU A 228 16.70 -7.43 10.03
N ASP A 229 16.97 -7.63 11.32
CA ASP A 229 17.57 -8.83 11.90
C ASP A 229 17.03 -9.02 13.34
N GLY A 230 17.13 -10.24 13.89
CA GLY A 230 16.65 -10.59 15.24
C GLY A 230 15.53 -11.65 15.27
N GLU A 231 14.79 -11.75 16.38
CA GLU A 231 13.78 -12.80 16.58
C GLU A 231 12.54 -12.68 15.68
N ALA A 232 12.10 -11.46 15.36
CA ALA A 232 10.91 -11.20 14.55
C ALA A 232 11.13 -10.01 13.59
N PRO A 233 12.06 -10.15 12.62
CA PRO A 233 12.48 -9.03 11.78
C PRO A 233 11.38 -8.62 10.80
N LEU A 234 11.24 -7.31 10.58
CA LEU A 234 10.39 -6.75 9.54
C LEU A 234 11.17 -6.65 8.23
N LEU A 235 11.27 -7.77 7.51
CA LEU A 235 12.03 -7.85 6.27
C LEU A 235 11.35 -7.19 5.06
N LYS A 236 10.12 -6.69 5.19
CA LYS A 236 9.48 -5.93 4.11
C LYS A 236 10.11 -4.55 4.04
N VAL A 237 10.56 -4.14 2.86
CA VAL A 237 11.05 -2.78 2.61
C VAL A 237 10.43 -2.21 1.33
N SER A 238 10.39 -0.90 1.16
CA SER A 238 9.77 -0.27 -0.03
C SER A 238 10.68 0.65 -0.83
N LEU A 239 10.39 0.76 -2.13
CA LEU A 239 10.95 1.77 -3.03
C LEU A 239 9.81 2.60 -3.66
N GLY A 240 9.99 3.91 -3.75
CA GLY A 240 8.98 4.85 -4.20
C GLY A 240 7.98 5.28 -3.12
N GLY A 241 7.10 6.20 -3.48
CA GLY A 241 6.14 6.83 -2.58
C GLY A 241 6.70 8.12 -1.97
N GLN A 242 6.39 8.38 -0.70
CA GLN A 242 6.87 9.57 0.02
C GLN A 242 8.40 9.60 0.18
N GLU A 243 9.01 8.42 0.34
CA GLU A 243 10.46 8.23 0.36
C GLU A 243 10.87 7.45 -0.89
N LEU A 244 11.86 7.95 -1.62
CA LEU A 244 12.34 7.28 -2.84
C LEU A 244 12.90 5.87 -2.54
N VAL A 245 13.61 5.74 -1.43
CA VAL A 245 14.14 4.50 -0.88
C VAL A 245 13.79 4.53 0.61
N GLU A 246 13.13 3.49 1.11
CA GLU A 246 12.81 3.43 2.53
C GLU A 246 14.08 3.55 3.37
N GLY A 247 14.05 4.44 4.37
CA GLY A 247 15.23 4.77 5.16
C GLY A 247 15.92 3.56 5.80
N ARG A 248 15.18 2.51 6.19
CA ARG A 248 15.79 1.29 6.76
C ARG A 248 16.69 0.56 5.77
N LEU A 249 16.24 0.43 4.52
CA LEU A 249 17.04 -0.19 3.46
C LEU A 249 18.28 0.67 3.17
N LEU A 250 18.11 1.99 3.06
CA LEU A 250 19.22 2.89 2.79
C LEU A 250 20.28 2.86 3.90
N ALA A 251 19.86 2.92 5.17
CA ALA A 251 20.76 2.83 6.32
C ALA A 251 21.49 1.48 6.35
N ALA A 252 20.78 0.36 6.11
CA ALA A 252 21.40 -0.96 6.05
C ALA A 252 22.47 -1.03 4.96
N LEU A 253 22.19 -0.54 3.74
CA LEU A 253 23.17 -0.52 2.65
C LEU A 253 24.40 0.33 2.99
N ARG A 254 24.20 1.53 3.53
CA ARG A 254 25.29 2.42 3.97
C ARG A 254 26.20 1.74 5.00
N VAL A 255 25.61 1.15 6.03
CA VAL A 255 26.32 0.45 7.12
C VAL A 255 27.05 -0.79 6.61
N LEU A 256 26.41 -1.59 5.76
CA LEU A 256 26.98 -2.85 5.26
C LEU A 256 28.10 -2.64 4.25
N LEU A 257 28.07 -1.52 3.53
CA LEU A 257 29.13 -1.10 2.61
C LEU A 257 30.22 -0.26 3.28
N ALA A 258 30.10 0.02 4.58
CA ALA A 258 31.12 0.75 5.33
C ALA A 258 32.22 -0.20 5.81
N SER A 259 33.48 0.23 5.66
CA SER A 259 34.66 -0.51 6.13
C SER A 259 35.02 -0.20 7.57
N ASP A 260 34.59 0.96 8.09
CA ASP A 260 34.99 1.47 9.40
C ASP A 260 33.79 1.70 10.32
N MET A 261 33.86 1.07 11.49
CA MET A 261 32.85 1.17 12.54
C MET A 261 32.80 2.58 13.14
N GLU A 262 33.94 3.24 13.35
CA GLU A 262 33.98 4.55 14.01
C GLU A 262 33.28 5.61 13.18
N THR A 263 33.49 5.60 11.86
CA THR A 263 32.84 6.51 10.92
C THR A 263 31.31 6.36 10.95
N VAL A 264 30.80 5.13 11.01
CA VAL A 264 29.35 4.89 11.15
C VAL A 264 28.81 5.45 12.47
N HIS A 265 29.52 5.24 13.59
CA HIS A 265 29.07 5.69 14.91
C HIS A 265 29.10 7.22 15.10
N LYS A 266 29.76 7.97 14.21
CA LYS A 266 29.71 9.45 14.20
C LYS A 266 28.35 9.99 13.74
N HIS A 267 27.51 9.17 13.11
CA HIS A 267 26.21 9.55 12.61
C HIS A 267 25.10 8.87 13.39
N ASP A 268 24.03 9.62 13.68
CA ASP A 268 22.81 9.04 14.20
C ASP A 268 22.05 8.25 13.12
N LEU A 269 21.15 7.37 13.55
CA LEU A 269 20.41 6.49 12.66
C LEU A 269 19.46 7.24 11.71
N ASN A 270 18.95 8.42 12.08
CA ASN A 270 18.08 9.20 11.22
C ASN A 270 18.87 9.81 10.06
N THR A 271 20.09 10.27 10.33
CA THR A 271 21.04 10.71 9.30
C THR A 271 21.32 9.56 8.31
N LEU A 272 21.58 8.35 8.82
CA LEU A 272 21.81 7.16 7.97
C LEU A 272 20.57 6.69 7.20
N LYS A 273 19.36 6.97 7.69
CA LYS A 273 18.10 6.70 6.99
C LYS A 273 17.75 7.76 5.93
N SER A 274 18.24 8.97 6.11
CA SER A 274 17.84 10.11 5.28
C SER A 274 18.52 10.12 3.91
N LEU A 275 17.73 10.21 2.86
CA LEU A 275 18.20 10.45 1.49
C LEU A 275 18.67 11.91 1.27
N SER A 276 18.23 12.85 2.12
CA SER A 276 18.66 14.25 2.03
C SER A 276 20.02 14.51 2.65
N ALA A 277 20.52 13.60 3.50
CA ALA A 277 21.87 13.66 4.03
C ALA A 277 22.89 13.51 2.90
N GLU A 278 23.82 14.47 2.77
CA GLU A 278 24.82 14.45 1.71
C GLU A 278 25.93 13.44 2.04
N ALA A 279 25.81 12.24 1.48
CA ALA A 279 26.81 11.17 1.52
C ALA A 279 27.46 10.99 2.91
N PRO A 280 26.68 10.61 3.95
CA PRO A 280 27.13 10.64 5.35
C PRO A 280 28.39 9.80 5.60
N LEU A 281 28.57 8.70 4.86
CA LEU A 281 29.73 7.81 4.97
C LEU A 281 30.72 7.98 3.80
N GLY A 282 30.66 9.11 3.10
CA GLY A 282 31.49 9.44 1.94
C GLY A 282 30.84 9.11 0.59
N ILE A 283 31.32 9.78 -0.46
CA ILE A 283 30.75 9.71 -1.81
C ILE A 283 30.78 8.28 -2.37
N ALA A 284 31.90 7.57 -2.21
CA ALA A 284 32.06 6.21 -2.69
C ALA A 284 31.02 5.24 -2.06
N ASN A 285 30.79 5.33 -0.75
CA ASN A 285 29.79 4.52 -0.04
C ASN A 285 28.38 4.84 -0.56
N GLU A 286 28.06 6.12 -0.68
CA GLU A 286 26.74 6.57 -1.13
C GLU A 286 26.44 6.12 -2.59
N VAL A 287 27.44 6.24 -3.47
CA VAL A 287 27.34 5.75 -4.85
C VAL A 287 27.16 4.23 -4.89
N ALA A 288 27.89 3.47 -4.06
CA ALA A 288 27.75 2.02 -3.98
C ALA A 288 26.36 1.60 -3.47
N ALA A 289 25.83 2.29 -2.45
CA ALA A 289 24.47 2.06 -1.94
C ALA A 289 23.42 2.32 -3.03
N PHE A 290 23.48 3.47 -3.72
CA PHE A 290 22.54 3.79 -4.78
C PHE A 290 22.65 2.85 -5.98
N ARG A 291 23.85 2.46 -6.40
CA ARG A 291 24.02 1.48 -7.47
C ARG A 291 23.44 0.11 -7.10
N THR A 292 23.57 -0.30 -5.84
CA THR A 292 22.95 -1.53 -5.33
C THR A 292 21.42 -1.44 -5.41
N VAL A 293 20.81 -0.33 -5.01
CA VAL A 293 19.35 -0.13 -5.16
C VAL A 293 18.92 -0.10 -6.63
N ILE A 294 19.67 0.55 -7.51
CA ILE A 294 19.38 0.55 -8.96
C ILE A 294 19.40 -0.88 -9.51
N ALA A 295 20.37 -1.71 -9.11
CA ALA A 295 20.40 -3.12 -9.52
C ALA A 295 19.22 -3.93 -8.95
N LEU A 296 18.79 -3.66 -7.71
CA LEU A 296 17.55 -4.26 -7.17
C LEU A 296 16.33 -3.88 -7.99
N CYS A 297 16.23 -2.62 -8.44
CA CYS A 297 15.15 -2.19 -9.33
C CYS A 297 15.18 -2.94 -10.67
N VAL A 298 16.36 -3.17 -11.25
CA VAL A 298 16.49 -3.97 -12.49
C VAL A 298 15.99 -5.39 -12.27
N ILE A 299 16.38 -6.03 -11.17
CA ILE A 299 15.92 -7.39 -10.83
C ILE A 299 14.41 -7.39 -10.59
N ALA A 300 13.87 -6.43 -9.85
CA ALA A 300 12.44 -6.30 -9.59
C ALA A 300 11.63 -6.11 -10.88
N LEU A 301 12.11 -5.28 -11.81
CA LEU A 301 11.49 -5.09 -13.11
C LEU A 301 11.52 -6.38 -13.95
N GLY A 302 12.60 -7.15 -13.86
CA GLY A 302 12.75 -8.45 -14.53
C GLY A 302 11.77 -9.53 -14.06
N HIS A 303 11.15 -9.38 -12.88
CA HIS A 303 10.10 -10.29 -12.42
C HIS A 303 8.74 -10.05 -13.09
N PHE A 304 8.55 -8.93 -13.79
CA PHE A 304 7.34 -8.69 -14.58
C PHE A 304 7.46 -9.40 -15.94
N PRO A 305 6.56 -10.33 -16.29
CA PRO A 305 6.59 -11.02 -17.58
C PRO A 305 6.44 -10.10 -18.79
N THR A 306 5.75 -8.97 -18.65
CA THR A 306 5.50 -8.01 -19.75
C THR A 306 6.27 -6.71 -19.56
N LYS A 307 6.52 -6.00 -20.66
CA LYS A 307 7.07 -4.63 -20.65
C LYS A 307 5.94 -3.60 -20.63
N LEU A 308 6.29 -2.32 -20.45
CA LEU A 308 5.29 -1.24 -20.47
C LEU A 308 4.62 -1.10 -21.84
N MET A 309 5.38 -1.18 -22.94
CA MET A 309 4.83 -1.08 -24.30
C MET A 309 3.85 -2.20 -24.64
N ASP A 310 4.10 -3.41 -24.12
CA ASP A 310 3.18 -4.54 -24.30
C ASP A 310 1.86 -4.25 -23.59
N ASP A 311 1.93 -3.71 -22.37
CA ASP A 311 0.76 -3.37 -21.57
C ASP A 311 -0.05 -2.20 -22.15
N GLU A 312 0.61 -1.18 -22.69
CA GLU A 312 -0.05 -0.08 -23.41
C GLU A 312 -0.81 -0.59 -24.63
N SER A 313 -0.29 -1.63 -25.29
CA SER A 313 -0.96 -2.26 -26.43
C SER A 313 -2.22 -2.99 -25.99
N VAL A 314 -2.16 -3.75 -24.90
CA VAL A 314 -3.34 -4.43 -24.31
C VAL A 314 -4.45 -3.43 -23.97
N LEU A 315 -4.12 -2.27 -23.38
CA LEU A 315 -5.14 -1.26 -23.03
C LEU A 315 -5.82 -0.64 -24.26
N LYS A 316 -5.18 -0.64 -25.44
CA LYS A 316 -5.76 -0.12 -26.68
C LYS A 316 -6.77 -1.08 -27.32
N GLU A 317 -6.77 -2.36 -26.93
CA GLU A 317 -7.63 -3.39 -27.52
C GLU A 317 -9.06 -3.41 -26.95
N GLY A 318 -9.38 -2.57 -25.97
CA GLY A 318 -10.73 -2.49 -25.40
C GLY A 318 -11.09 -3.72 -24.56
N VAL A 319 -10.26 -4.02 -23.56
CA VAL A 319 -10.38 -5.19 -22.68
C VAL A 319 -11.49 -5.06 -21.63
N SER A 320 -11.76 -6.14 -20.89
CA SER A 320 -12.70 -6.12 -19.77
C SER A 320 -12.22 -5.16 -18.65
N GLY A 321 -13.14 -4.67 -17.82
CA GLY A 321 -12.78 -3.72 -16.74
C GLY A 321 -11.81 -4.30 -15.70
N SER A 322 -11.90 -5.59 -15.37
CA SER A 322 -10.94 -6.24 -14.46
C SER A 322 -9.57 -6.44 -15.12
N THR A 323 -9.55 -6.78 -16.42
CA THR A 323 -8.30 -6.85 -17.19
C THR A 323 -7.63 -5.47 -17.26
N GLU A 324 -8.40 -4.42 -17.57
CA GLU A 324 -7.91 -3.04 -17.63
C GLU A 324 -7.28 -2.63 -16.30
N LEU A 325 -7.97 -2.84 -15.17
CA LEU A 325 -7.44 -2.52 -13.84
C LEU A 325 -6.17 -3.32 -13.52
N ALA A 326 -6.13 -4.61 -13.87
CA ALA A 326 -4.95 -5.44 -13.63
C ALA A 326 -3.73 -4.95 -14.44
N VAL A 327 -3.94 -4.58 -15.71
CA VAL A 327 -2.90 -4.02 -16.57
C VAL A 327 -2.45 -2.65 -16.09
N GLN A 328 -3.38 -1.74 -15.79
CA GLN A 328 -3.08 -0.42 -15.24
C GLN A 328 -2.27 -0.54 -13.94
N PHE A 329 -2.64 -1.46 -13.05
CA PHE A 329 -1.92 -1.70 -11.80
C PHE A 329 -0.46 -2.08 -12.04
N ARG A 330 -0.20 -3.12 -12.84
CA ARG A 330 1.18 -3.57 -13.10
C ARG A 330 2.00 -2.52 -13.85
N MET A 331 1.36 -1.71 -14.70
CA MET A 331 2.02 -0.58 -15.36
C MET A 331 2.46 0.46 -14.33
N GLN A 332 1.61 0.86 -13.40
CA GLN A 332 1.99 1.81 -12.35
C GLN A 332 3.16 1.28 -11.51
N LYS A 333 3.17 -0.02 -11.17
CA LYS A 333 4.31 -0.63 -10.45
C LYS A 333 5.62 -0.58 -11.24
N LYS A 334 5.59 -0.88 -12.53
CA LYS A 334 6.76 -0.75 -13.40
C LYS A 334 7.22 0.70 -13.50
N SER A 335 6.31 1.65 -13.62
CA SER A 335 6.63 3.08 -13.66
C SER A 335 7.32 3.56 -12.38
N VAL A 336 6.81 3.17 -11.20
CA VAL A 336 7.45 3.48 -9.91
C VAL A 336 8.90 2.97 -9.88
N ILE A 337 9.15 1.73 -10.30
CA ILE A 337 10.51 1.16 -10.35
C ILE A 337 11.42 1.99 -11.27
N ILE A 338 10.93 2.33 -12.47
CA ILE A 338 11.69 3.11 -13.46
C ILE A 338 12.01 4.52 -12.96
N ASP A 339 11.06 5.16 -12.28
CA ASP A 339 11.26 6.51 -11.74
C ASP A 339 12.27 6.51 -10.59
N VAL A 340 12.23 5.50 -9.71
CA VAL A 340 13.26 5.29 -8.67
C VAL A 340 14.64 5.12 -9.29
N MET A 341 14.77 4.24 -10.30
CA MET A 341 16.03 4.04 -11.01
C MET A 341 16.56 5.33 -11.64
N ARG A 342 15.68 6.11 -12.29
CA ARG A 342 16.05 7.35 -12.96
C ARG A 342 16.56 8.39 -11.97
N ASP A 343 15.88 8.56 -10.84
CA ASP A 343 16.28 9.52 -9.80
C ASP A 343 17.63 9.14 -9.18
N LEU A 344 17.79 7.88 -8.77
CA LEU A 344 19.04 7.39 -8.18
C LEU A 344 20.21 7.48 -9.18
N THR A 345 19.97 7.17 -10.46
CA THR A 345 20.99 7.32 -11.52
C THR A 345 21.45 8.77 -11.66
N ARG A 346 20.52 9.73 -11.59
CA ARG A 346 20.84 11.16 -11.60
C ARG A 346 21.68 11.55 -10.38
N ARG A 347 21.34 11.05 -9.20
CA ARG A 347 22.11 11.30 -7.95
C ARG A 347 23.52 10.73 -8.03
N VAL A 348 23.67 9.50 -8.52
CA VAL A 348 24.99 8.87 -8.74
C VAL A 348 25.86 9.74 -9.66
N LYS A 349 25.31 10.22 -10.78
CA LYS A 349 26.05 11.10 -11.71
C LYS A 349 26.50 12.41 -11.03
N LEU A 350 25.64 13.02 -10.22
CA LEU A 350 25.94 14.26 -9.49
C LEU A 350 27.02 14.05 -8.43
N LEU A 351 26.98 12.93 -7.71
CA LEU A 351 27.97 12.59 -6.69
C LEU A 351 29.33 12.28 -7.31
N SER A 352 29.38 11.49 -8.38
CA SER A 352 30.63 11.17 -9.07
C SER A 352 31.30 12.39 -9.73
N SER A 353 30.52 13.38 -10.18
CA SER A 353 31.10 14.62 -10.70
C SER A 353 31.71 15.51 -9.62
N LYS A 354 31.12 15.54 -8.42
CA LYS A 354 31.69 16.22 -7.24
C LYS A 354 33.02 15.61 -6.81
N GLU A 355 33.08 14.28 -6.73
CA GLU A 355 34.31 13.54 -6.38
C GLU A 355 35.45 13.84 -7.36
N ALA A 356 35.17 13.84 -8.67
CA ALA A 356 36.16 14.18 -9.70
C ALA A 356 36.64 15.64 -9.62
N ALA A 357 35.82 16.56 -9.09
CA ALA A 357 36.22 17.94 -8.87
C ALA A 357 37.09 18.10 -7.62
N THR A 358 36.85 17.34 -6.56
CA THR A 358 37.63 17.37 -5.31
C THR A 358 39.04 16.78 -5.48
N VAL A 359 39.23 15.81 -6.39
CA VAL A 359 40.54 15.19 -6.67
C VAL A 359 41.44 16.07 -7.57
N LYS A 360 40.90 17.13 -8.16
CA LYS A 360 41.64 18.05 -9.06
C LYS A 360 42.25 19.28 -8.35
N PHE A 361 42.06 19.40 -7.03
CA PHE A 361 42.71 20.37 -6.16
C PHE A 361 43.55 19.62 -5.12
#